data_AF-A0A6P0L5D6-F1
#
_entry.id   AF-A0A6P0L5D6-F1
#
_cell.length_a   1.000
_cell.length_b   1.000
_cell.length_c   1.000
_cell.angle_alpha   90.00
_cell.angle_beta   90.00
_cell.angle_gamma   90.00
#
_symmetry.space_group_name_H-M   'P 1'
#
loop_
_entity.id
_entity.type
_entity.pdbx_description
1 polymer ?
#
loop_
_entity_poly.entity_id
_entity_poly.type
_entity_poly.pdbx_seq_one_letter_code
_entity_poly.pdbx_strand_id
1 'polypeptide(L)'
;MIKLPNILQYIADNIQIDFSEFRISYSNFAPIVTPNATVGQLQKMSQDIQYYYLNSKLLEFIYSIYFEGSCVIEATPVLKTNDQILKEISSKEIDWEFYEQLDLNNQGQGWFHPSFHIIRQETDGSLIAEFDNGILRIQRERHLPLALQSATVNDAIAILSPSSFINQNRYRATGDGFGGLPPSKTFLYTVLIYLNFSPEAAVTAMKYITTKLNAIKVPFIFEVLHNPLNYRFYNSGVLKFFYYEYNPDIYTSFILPTLQAIYRENKSHFRKEIPIFTKKIAPGIGLAERPNPEIKFKNLLDSEGNYCEFIANALLEAHQNGDESPEARMKYILKQFEKYGIDIERPYLNPGSEDIYTPLDVTNGVTVS
;
A
#
# COMPACT_ATOMS: atom_id res chain seq x y z
N MET A 1 7.06 -15.14 16.79
CA MET A 1 6.76 -13.84 16.19
C MET A 1 7.07 -12.80 17.24
N ILE A 2 7.88 -11.79 16.91
CA ILE A 2 8.19 -10.73 17.86
C ILE A 2 6.91 -9.90 18.03
N LYS A 3 6.48 -9.66 19.27
CA LYS A 3 5.31 -8.81 19.55
C LYS A 3 5.63 -7.36 19.20
N LEU A 4 4.64 -6.60 18.76
CA LEU A 4 4.84 -5.20 18.35
C LEU A 4 5.53 -4.34 19.43
N PRO A 5 5.14 -4.36 20.72
CA PRO A 5 5.82 -3.56 21.75
C PRO A 5 7.33 -3.78 21.79
N ASN A 6 7.80 -5.02 21.56
CA ASN A 6 9.23 -5.31 21.52
C ASN A 6 9.91 -4.70 20.30
N ILE A 7 9.23 -4.65 19.14
CA ILE A 7 9.75 -3.99 17.94
C ILE A 7 9.82 -2.47 18.19
N LEU A 8 8.79 -1.89 18.80
CA LEU A 8 8.76 -0.47 19.11
C LEU A 8 9.83 -0.08 20.15
N GLN A 9 10.05 -0.93 21.15
CA GLN A 9 11.12 -0.73 22.13
C GLN A 9 12.47 -0.78 21.43
N TYR A 10 12.67 -1.77 20.57
CA TYR A 10 13.89 -1.91 19.79
C TYR A 10 14.16 -0.67 18.91
N ILE A 11 13.11 -0.08 18.31
CA ILE A 11 13.20 1.19 17.57
C ILE A 11 13.62 2.34 18.51
N ALA A 12 12.96 2.49 19.66
CA ALA A 12 13.24 3.54 20.64
C ALA A 12 14.68 3.47 21.18
N ASP A 13 15.20 2.26 21.38
CA ASP A 13 16.53 1.97 21.89
C ASP A 13 17.64 2.29 20.87
N ASN A 14 17.39 2.04 19.58
CA ASN A 14 18.48 1.93 18.59
C ASN A 14 18.52 3.07 17.56
N ILE A 15 17.44 3.83 17.36
CA ILE A 15 17.48 5.00 16.46
C ILE A 15 18.17 6.17 17.17
N GLN A 16 19.07 6.84 16.48
CA GLN A 16 19.71 8.07 16.95
C GLN A 16 19.50 9.18 15.93
N ILE A 17 19.29 10.39 16.44
CA ILE A 17 19.00 11.59 15.66
C ILE A 17 20.12 12.59 15.95
N ASP A 18 20.88 12.95 14.92
CA ASP A 18 21.77 14.09 14.95
C ASP A 18 21.11 15.25 14.20
N PHE A 19 20.60 16.21 14.96
CA PHE A 19 19.91 17.38 14.42
C PHE A 19 20.86 18.36 13.71
N SER A 20 22.13 18.42 14.11
CA SER A 20 23.10 19.37 13.55
C SER A 20 23.51 19.00 12.12
N GLU A 21 23.61 17.70 11.85
CA GLU A 21 23.94 17.13 10.55
C GLU A 21 22.72 16.60 9.78
N PHE A 22 21.52 16.68 10.36
CA PHE A 22 20.30 16.04 9.83
C PHE A 22 20.52 14.56 9.49
N ARG A 23 21.16 13.83 10.41
CA ARG A 23 21.55 12.43 10.22
C ARG A 23 20.73 11.52 11.13
N ILE A 24 20.30 10.40 10.57
CA ILE A 24 19.60 9.34 11.32
C ILE A 24 20.47 8.09 11.27
N SER A 25 20.87 7.57 12.42
CA SER A 25 21.64 6.34 12.54
C SER A 25 20.87 5.25 13.26
N TYR A 26 21.22 4.01 12.91
CA TYR A 26 20.59 2.83 13.47
C TYR A 26 21.59 1.70 13.56
N SER A 27 21.67 1.03 14.71
CA SER A 27 22.77 0.12 15.06
C SER A 27 23.13 -0.93 14.00
N ASN A 28 22.13 -1.41 13.24
CA ASN A 28 22.30 -2.51 12.28
C ASN A 28 22.09 -2.09 10.81
N PHE A 29 21.92 -0.79 10.52
CA PHE A 29 21.55 -0.33 9.18
C PHE A 29 22.38 0.89 8.78
N ALA A 30 22.54 1.08 7.46
CA ALA A 30 23.24 2.25 6.95
C ALA A 30 22.52 3.54 7.41
N PRO A 31 23.25 4.54 7.91
CA PRO A 31 22.65 5.79 8.35
C PRO A 31 22.10 6.56 7.15
N ILE A 32 21.00 7.28 7.35
CA ILE A 32 20.58 8.33 6.42
C ILE A 32 21.44 9.55 6.68
N VAL A 33 22.24 9.93 5.69
CA VAL A 33 23.12 11.10 5.73
C VAL A 33 22.58 12.15 4.77
N THR A 34 22.34 13.35 5.29
CA THR A 34 21.95 14.50 4.48
C THR A 34 23.19 15.09 3.81
N PRO A 35 23.19 15.35 2.48
CA PRO A 35 24.35 15.94 1.81
C PRO A 35 24.74 17.30 2.41
N ASN A 36 26.04 17.57 2.57
CA ASN A 36 26.55 18.80 3.19
C ASN A 36 25.98 20.09 2.58
N ALA A 37 25.77 20.11 1.25
CA ALA A 37 25.17 21.25 0.56
C ALA A 37 23.72 21.52 1.04
N THR A 38 22.96 20.45 1.28
CA THR A 38 21.58 20.51 1.80
C THR A 38 21.56 20.89 3.28
N VAL A 39 22.48 20.36 4.10
CA VAL A 39 22.63 20.74 5.51
C VAL A 39 22.79 22.25 5.66
N GLY A 40 23.71 22.86 4.90
CA GLY A 40 23.96 24.30 4.95
C GLY A 40 22.78 25.17 4.49
N GLN A 41 21.85 24.62 3.69
CA GLN A 41 20.61 25.29 3.34
C GLN A 41 19.56 25.16 4.43
N LEU A 42 19.38 23.95 4.97
CA LEU A 42 18.41 23.66 6.04
C LEU A 42 18.72 24.46 7.32
N GLN A 43 19.99 24.59 7.69
CA GLN A 43 20.40 25.39 8.86
C GLN A 43 20.04 26.88 8.75
N LYS A 44 19.79 27.39 7.54
CA LYS A 44 19.33 28.78 7.29
C LYS A 44 17.81 28.92 7.34
N MET A 45 17.07 27.81 7.31
CA MET A 45 15.61 27.79 7.37
C MET A 45 15.12 27.83 8.82
N SER A 46 13.83 28.09 9.02
CA SER A 46 13.23 28.03 10.36
C SER A 46 13.35 26.62 10.98
N GLN A 47 13.34 26.55 12.30
CA GLN A 47 13.36 25.26 13.02
C GLN A 47 12.20 24.35 12.60
N ASP A 48 11.02 24.91 12.32
CA ASP A 48 9.87 24.12 11.87
C ASP A 48 10.16 23.36 10.56
N ILE A 49 10.83 24.01 9.60
CA ILE A 49 11.20 23.37 8.33
C ILE A 49 12.29 22.32 8.55
N GLN A 50 13.26 22.62 9.41
CA GLN A 50 14.32 21.68 9.80
C GLN A 50 13.74 20.40 10.42
N TYR A 51 12.81 20.54 11.37
CA TYR A 51 12.11 19.43 11.99
C TYR A 51 11.19 18.69 11.03
N TYR A 52 10.48 19.40 10.14
CA TYR A 52 9.65 18.76 9.11
C TYR A 52 10.49 17.87 8.18
N TYR A 53 11.64 18.37 7.71
CA TYR A 53 12.57 17.60 6.89
C TYR A 53 13.05 16.34 7.61
N LEU A 54 13.51 16.50 8.86
CA LEU A 54 14.02 15.40 9.66
C LEU A 54 12.94 14.36 9.96
N ASN A 55 11.71 14.79 10.25
CA ASN A 55 10.57 13.90 10.44
C ASN A 55 10.28 13.08 9.18
N SER A 56 10.29 13.70 8.00
CA SER A 56 10.11 13.01 6.72
C SER A 56 11.19 11.95 6.50
N LYS A 57 12.46 12.24 6.81
CA LYS A 57 13.55 11.27 6.71
C LYS A 57 13.46 10.14 7.72
N LEU A 58 13.04 10.44 8.95
CA LEU A 58 12.82 9.43 9.97
C LEU A 58 11.65 8.51 9.61
N LEU A 59 10.58 9.06 9.06
CA LEU A 59 9.46 8.29 8.55
C LEU A 59 9.87 7.38 7.39
N GLU A 60 10.57 7.92 6.39
CA GLU A 60 11.12 7.15 5.25
C GLU A 60 11.96 5.97 5.74
N PHE A 61 12.81 6.20 6.73
CA PHE A 61 13.67 5.17 7.33
C PHE A 61 12.90 4.07 8.07
N ILE A 62 11.95 4.44 8.92
CA ILE A 62 11.16 3.48 9.69
C ILE A 62 10.27 2.66 8.74
N TYR A 63 9.66 3.33 7.77
CA TYR A 63 8.82 2.70 6.76
C TYR A 63 9.62 1.69 5.91
N SER A 64 10.79 2.09 5.41
CA SER A 64 11.62 1.24 4.55
C SER A 64 12.08 -0.03 5.27
N ILE A 65 12.45 0.05 6.55
CA ILE A 65 12.91 -1.11 7.33
C ILE A 65 11.75 -2.02 7.75
N TYR A 66 10.72 -1.45 8.37
CA TYR A 66 9.73 -2.24 9.12
C TYR A 66 8.45 -2.52 8.36
N PHE A 67 8.07 -1.63 7.44
CA PHE A 67 6.84 -1.77 6.68
C PHE A 67 7.10 -2.37 5.30
N GLU A 68 8.02 -1.77 4.54
CA GLU A 68 8.38 -2.23 3.19
C GLU A 68 9.38 -3.40 3.23
N GLY A 69 10.33 -3.40 4.17
CA GLY A 69 11.39 -4.40 4.25
C GLY A 69 12.51 -4.21 3.22
N SER A 70 12.69 -3.01 2.68
CA SER A 70 13.69 -2.71 1.64
C SER A 70 15.13 -2.66 2.17
N CYS A 71 15.34 -2.28 3.43
CA CYS A 71 16.69 -2.09 4.01
C CYS A 71 17.34 -3.33 4.62
N VAL A 72 16.66 -4.49 4.72
CA VAL A 72 17.20 -5.70 5.39
C VAL A 72 18.38 -6.34 4.62
N ILE A 73 18.71 -5.88 3.41
CA ILE A 73 19.74 -6.48 2.54
C ILE A 73 20.79 -5.46 2.04
N GLU A 74 20.54 -4.16 2.13
CA GLU A 74 21.47 -3.13 1.62
C GLU A 74 22.57 -2.71 2.61
N ALA A 75 22.71 -3.46 3.71
CA ALA A 75 23.70 -3.24 4.76
C ALA A 75 25.12 -3.71 4.35
N THR A 76 25.68 -3.14 3.28
CA THR A 76 27.13 -3.06 3.13
C THR A 76 27.53 -1.87 2.27
N PRO A 77 28.33 -0.91 2.77
CA PRO A 77 28.94 0.12 1.95
C PRO A 77 30.10 -0.52 1.17
N VAL A 78 29.78 -1.29 0.14
CA VAL A 78 30.75 -1.74 -0.86
C VAL A 78 30.53 -0.88 -2.09
N LEU A 79 31.61 -0.46 -2.75
CA LEU A 79 31.54 0.10 -4.11
C LEU A 79 30.63 -0.80 -4.95
N LYS A 80 29.47 -0.27 -5.37
CA LYS A 80 28.53 -1.04 -6.17
C LYS A 80 29.24 -1.48 -7.45
N THR A 81 29.18 -2.77 -7.76
CA THR A 81 29.69 -3.25 -9.05
C THR A 81 28.82 -2.69 -10.18
N ASN A 82 29.35 -2.65 -11.41
CA ASN A 82 28.54 -2.27 -12.57
C ASN A 82 27.27 -3.11 -12.68
N ASP A 83 27.34 -4.40 -12.39
CA ASP A 83 26.17 -5.30 -12.39
C ASP A 83 25.13 -4.90 -11.33
N GLN A 84 25.56 -4.50 -10.14
CA GLN A 84 24.65 -4.01 -9.09
C GLN A 84 23.99 -2.68 -9.48
N ILE A 85 24.74 -1.78 -10.11
CA ILE A 85 24.22 -0.50 -10.63
C ILE A 85 23.19 -0.76 -11.74
N LEU A 86 23.54 -1.60 -12.72
CA LEU A 86 22.63 -1.96 -13.82
C LEU A 86 21.36 -2.62 -13.28
N LYS A 87 21.48 -3.54 -12.33
CA LYS A 87 20.32 -4.17 -11.68
C LYS A 87 19.44 -3.16 -10.95
N GLU A 88 20.03 -2.16 -10.30
CA GLU A 88 19.25 -1.09 -9.66
C GLU A 88 18.52 -0.22 -10.69
N ILE A 89 19.18 0.16 -11.78
CA ILE A 89 18.56 0.90 -12.88
C ILE A 89 17.40 0.09 -13.46
N SER A 90 17.65 -1.16 -13.85
CA SER A 90 16.63 -2.06 -14.39
C SER A 90 15.48 -2.30 -13.41
N SER A 91 15.71 -2.30 -12.10
CA SER A 91 14.64 -2.47 -11.10
C SER A 91 13.66 -1.29 -11.04
N LYS A 92 14.05 -0.12 -11.57
CA LYS A 92 13.19 1.07 -11.64
C LYS A 92 12.39 1.14 -12.94
N GLU A 93 12.72 0.32 -13.93
CA GLU A 93 12.05 0.26 -15.23
C GLU A 93 10.86 -0.71 -15.21
N ILE A 94 9.98 -0.57 -16.20
CA ILE A 94 8.90 -1.52 -16.43
C ILE A 94 9.49 -2.76 -17.11
N ASP A 95 9.30 -3.92 -16.48
CA ASP A 95 9.60 -5.20 -17.10
C ASP A 95 8.38 -5.59 -17.95
N TRP A 96 8.48 -5.40 -19.27
CA TRP A 96 7.35 -5.60 -20.18
C TRP A 96 6.93 -7.06 -20.31
N GLU A 97 7.86 -8.00 -20.21
CA GLU A 97 7.55 -9.43 -20.25
C GLU A 97 6.74 -9.84 -19.02
N PHE A 98 7.18 -9.40 -17.84
CA PHE A 98 6.43 -9.65 -16.62
C PHE A 98 5.10 -8.91 -16.58
N TYR A 99 5.04 -7.67 -17.10
CA TYR A 99 3.79 -6.94 -17.29
C TYR A 99 2.79 -7.74 -18.15
N GLU A 100 3.21 -8.26 -19.29
CA GLU A 100 2.35 -9.09 -20.17
C GLU A 100 1.85 -10.34 -19.45
N GLN A 101 2.70 -11.00 -18.65
CA GLN A 101 2.29 -12.14 -17.85
C GLN A 101 1.20 -11.78 -16.83
N LEU A 102 1.33 -10.64 -16.15
CA LEU A 102 0.31 -10.14 -15.23
C LEU A 102 -0.99 -9.82 -15.98
N ASP A 103 -0.90 -9.15 -17.12
CA ASP A 103 -2.06 -8.69 -17.89
C ASP A 103 -2.84 -9.84 -18.52
N LEU A 104 -2.15 -10.84 -19.10
CA LEU A 104 -2.78 -12.07 -19.61
C LEU A 104 -3.48 -12.88 -18.51
N ASN A 105 -3.05 -12.72 -17.26
CA ASN A 105 -3.65 -13.38 -16.12
C ASN A 105 -4.71 -12.54 -15.42
N ASN A 106 -4.83 -11.23 -15.69
CA ASN A 106 -5.92 -10.43 -15.19
C ASN A 106 -7.23 -10.79 -15.93
N GLN A 107 -8.24 -11.27 -15.19
CA GLN A 107 -9.54 -11.67 -15.76
C GLN A 107 -10.59 -10.54 -15.72
N GLY A 108 -10.19 -9.31 -15.37
CA GLY A 108 -11.08 -8.17 -15.35
C GLY A 108 -11.48 -7.70 -16.74
N GLN A 109 -12.76 -7.39 -16.91
CA GLN A 109 -13.34 -6.81 -18.12
C GLN A 109 -13.37 -5.27 -18.08
N GLY A 110 -13.04 -4.68 -16.93
CA GLY A 110 -13.10 -3.25 -16.70
C GLY A 110 -14.40 -2.86 -16.05
N TRP A 111 -14.61 -1.55 -15.90
CA TRP A 111 -15.70 -1.03 -15.10
C TRP A 111 -16.19 0.32 -15.63
N PHE A 112 -17.42 0.69 -15.31
CA PHE A 112 -18.00 1.95 -15.75
C PHE A 112 -17.78 3.05 -14.70
N HIS A 113 -16.93 4.02 -15.02
CA HIS A 113 -16.62 5.16 -14.15
C HIS A 113 -17.71 6.23 -14.22
N PRO A 114 -18.53 6.45 -13.16
CA PRO A 114 -19.81 7.18 -13.27
C PRO A 114 -19.70 8.72 -13.25
N SER A 115 -18.50 9.28 -13.12
CA SER A 115 -18.34 10.70 -12.79
C SER A 115 -18.05 11.63 -13.99
N PHE A 116 -18.18 11.15 -15.23
CA PHE A 116 -17.90 11.97 -16.41
C PHE A 116 -19.13 12.79 -16.82
N HIS A 117 -18.92 13.98 -17.38
CA HIS A 117 -19.97 14.79 -17.99
C HIS A 117 -19.61 15.15 -19.42
N ILE A 118 -20.58 15.15 -20.32
CA ILE A 118 -20.33 15.51 -21.73
C ILE A 118 -20.24 17.03 -21.84
N ILE A 119 -19.10 17.56 -22.29
CA ILE A 119 -18.91 19.00 -22.48
C ILE A 119 -19.14 19.44 -23.92
N ARG A 120 -18.94 18.54 -24.89
CA ARG A 120 -19.12 18.85 -26.32
C ARG A 120 -19.38 17.58 -27.13
N GLN A 121 -20.10 17.74 -28.23
CA GLN A 121 -20.18 16.75 -29.30
C GLN A 121 -19.44 17.28 -30.54
N GLU A 122 -18.58 16.44 -31.10
CA GLU A 122 -17.84 16.72 -32.34
C GLU A 122 -18.71 16.50 -33.58
N THR A 123 -18.27 17.05 -34.71
CA THR A 123 -18.99 16.94 -35.99
C THR A 123 -19.09 15.50 -36.52
N ASP A 124 -18.18 14.62 -36.10
CA ASP A 124 -18.18 13.19 -36.43
C ASP A 124 -19.07 12.34 -35.50
N GLY A 125 -19.76 12.97 -34.54
CA GLY A 125 -20.62 12.30 -33.57
C GLY A 125 -19.92 11.78 -32.32
N SER A 126 -18.58 11.88 -32.25
CA SER A 126 -17.83 11.58 -31.02
C SER A 126 -18.12 12.61 -29.93
N LEU A 127 -17.97 12.20 -28.67
CA LEU A 127 -18.24 13.04 -27.51
C LEU A 127 -16.94 13.41 -26.80
N ILE A 128 -16.89 14.62 -26.27
CA ILE A 128 -15.85 15.06 -25.36
C ILE A 128 -16.44 15.04 -23.95
N ALA A 129 -15.85 14.24 -23.09
CA ALA A 129 -16.28 14.06 -21.71
C ALA A 129 -15.19 14.51 -20.74
N GLU A 130 -15.61 15.13 -19.64
CA GLU A 130 -14.73 15.67 -18.62
C GLU A 130 -15.01 15.02 -17.27
N PHE A 131 -13.94 14.70 -16.54
CA PHE A 131 -13.99 14.39 -15.12
C PHE A 131 -12.74 14.95 -14.43
N ASP A 132 -12.96 15.69 -13.34
CA ASP A 132 -11.92 16.43 -12.63
C ASP A 132 -11.17 17.38 -13.58
N ASN A 133 -9.93 17.07 -13.97
CA ASN A 133 -9.15 17.84 -14.95
C ASN A 133 -8.82 17.02 -16.22
N GLY A 134 -9.44 15.84 -16.37
CA GLY A 134 -9.23 14.94 -17.49
C GLY A 134 -10.28 15.12 -18.57
N ILE A 135 -9.84 15.34 -19.80
CA ILE A 135 -10.71 15.42 -20.99
C ILE A 135 -10.47 14.20 -21.86
N LEU A 136 -11.54 13.45 -22.14
CA LEU A 136 -11.51 12.26 -22.99
C LEU A 136 -12.41 12.43 -24.21
N ARG A 137 -11.90 12.02 -25.37
CA ARG A 137 -12.74 11.81 -26.55
C ARG A 137 -13.27 10.38 -26.53
N ILE A 138 -14.59 10.22 -26.58
CA ILE A 138 -15.24 8.92 -26.51
C ILE A 138 -16.17 8.66 -27.70
N GLN A 139 -16.31 7.38 -28.04
CA GLN A 139 -17.24 6.86 -29.03
C GLN A 139 -18.42 6.22 -28.29
N ARG A 140 -19.65 6.54 -28.72
CA ARG A 140 -20.89 6.13 -28.04
C ARG A 140 -20.97 4.60 -27.92
N GLU A 141 -20.72 3.90 -29.03
CA GLU A 141 -20.89 2.45 -29.14
C GLU A 141 -19.79 1.66 -28.42
N ARG A 142 -18.62 2.27 -28.24
CA ARG A 142 -17.44 1.61 -27.65
C ARG A 142 -17.30 1.85 -26.16
N HIS A 143 -17.58 3.08 -25.71
CA HIS A 143 -17.22 3.51 -24.36
C HIS A 143 -18.42 3.71 -23.44
N LEU A 144 -19.64 3.86 -23.98
CA LEU A 144 -20.85 4.03 -23.20
C LEU A 144 -21.67 2.73 -23.14
N PRO A 145 -22.32 2.46 -22.00
CA PRO A 145 -23.31 1.39 -21.92
C PRO A 145 -24.50 1.74 -22.84
N LEU A 146 -25.19 0.71 -23.33
CA LEU A 146 -26.29 0.85 -24.30
C LEU A 146 -27.35 1.89 -23.84
N ALA A 147 -27.67 1.91 -22.54
CA ALA A 147 -28.64 2.85 -21.96
C ALA A 147 -28.21 4.34 -22.02
N LEU A 148 -26.92 4.63 -22.18
CA LEU A 148 -26.36 5.98 -22.22
C LEU A 148 -25.90 6.40 -23.61
N GLN A 149 -26.08 5.56 -24.64
CA GLN A 149 -25.65 5.88 -26.00
C GLN A 149 -26.40 7.06 -26.63
N SER A 150 -27.55 7.47 -26.08
CA SER A 150 -28.29 8.67 -26.50
C SER A 150 -27.94 9.94 -25.71
N ALA A 151 -26.97 9.87 -24.79
CA ALA A 151 -26.60 11.00 -23.94
C ALA A 151 -26.17 12.24 -24.75
N THR A 152 -26.46 13.42 -24.22
CA THR A 152 -26.28 14.73 -24.85
C THR A 152 -25.37 15.62 -24.01
N VAL A 153 -25.03 16.80 -24.54
CA VAL A 153 -24.16 17.74 -23.83
C VAL A 153 -24.78 18.13 -22.48
N ASN A 154 -23.96 18.14 -21.44
CA ASN A 154 -24.25 18.29 -20.01
C ASN A 154 -24.80 17.05 -19.29
N ASP A 155 -25.06 15.94 -19.99
CA ASP A 155 -25.46 14.71 -19.31
C ASP A 155 -24.28 14.09 -18.55
N ALA A 156 -24.57 13.58 -17.35
CA ALA A 156 -23.67 12.71 -16.61
C ALA A 156 -23.65 11.32 -17.25
N ILE A 157 -22.46 10.77 -17.46
CA ILE A 157 -22.24 9.50 -18.11
C ILE A 157 -21.23 8.65 -17.37
N ALA A 158 -21.36 7.34 -17.55
CA ALA A 158 -20.38 6.38 -17.10
C ALA A 158 -19.54 5.87 -18.29
N ILE A 159 -18.21 5.96 -18.19
CA ILE A 159 -17.28 5.56 -19.25
C ILE A 159 -16.59 4.26 -18.86
N LEU A 160 -16.52 3.30 -19.80
CA LEU A 160 -15.78 2.06 -19.62
C LEU A 160 -14.28 2.35 -19.44
N SER A 161 -13.77 2.04 -18.25
CA SER A 161 -12.37 2.15 -17.84
C SER A 161 -11.70 0.78 -17.90
N PRO A 162 -10.40 0.71 -18.22
CA PRO A 162 -9.68 -0.56 -18.30
C PRO A 162 -9.66 -1.28 -16.94
N SER A 163 -9.54 -2.61 -16.98
CA SER A 163 -9.36 -3.44 -15.79
C SER A 163 -7.97 -3.34 -15.17
N SER A 164 -7.01 -2.73 -15.87
CA SER A 164 -5.65 -2.55 -15.40
C SER A 164 -5.00 -1.24 -15.84
N PHE A 165 -4.01 -0.80 -15.06
CA PHE A 165 -3.05 0.23 -15.46
C PHE A 165 -1.78 0.16 -14.60
N ILE A 166 -0.71 0.80 -15.05
CA ILE A 166 0.51 0.99 -14.25
C ILE A 166 0.34 2.24 -13.39
N ASN A 167 0.60 2.12 -12.09
CA ASN A 167 0.65 3.22 -11.16
C ASN A 167 1.97 3.18 -10.38
N GLN A 168 2.82 4.18 -10.58
CA GLN A 168 4.18 4.21 -10.01
C GLN A 168 4.93 2.91 -10.32
N ASN A 169 5.37 2.17 -9.28
CA ASN A 169 6.11 0.91 -9.41
C ASN A 169 5.22 -0.35 -9.41
N ARG A 170 3.90 -0.20 -9.61
CA ARG A 170 2.92 -1.29 -9.51
C ARG A 170 2.07 -1.45 -10.77
N TYR A 171 1.78 -2.70 -11.10
CA TYR A 171 0.64 -3.07 -11.93
C TYR A 171 -0.60 -3.11 -11.02
N ARG A 172 -1.64 -2.37 -11.38
CA ARG A 172 -2.91 -2.33 -10.66
C ARG A 172 -3.99 -3.01 -11.47
N ALA A 173 -4.58 -4.08 -10.93
CA ALA A 173 -5.84 -4.63 -11.37
C ALA A 173 -7.00 -4.06 -10.56
N THR A 174 -8.10 -3.81 -11.24
CA THR A 174 -9.31 -3.19 -10.70
C THR A 174 -10.48 -4.13 -10.92
N GLY A 175 -11.27 -4.38 -9.86
CA GLY A 175 -12.45 -5.24 -9.98
C GLY A 175 -13.53 -4.63 -10.87
N ASP A 176 -14.26 -5.49 -11.58
CA ASP A 176 -15.26 -5.12 -12.61
C ASP A 176 -16.51 -4.44 -12.04
N GLY A 177 -16.65 -4.40 -10.71
CA GLY A 177 -17.73 -3.73 -9.99
C GLY A 177 -17.62 -2.19 -10.07
N PHE A 178 -17.74 -1.50 -8.94
CA PHE A 178 -17.56 -0.03 -8.87
C PHE A 178 -16.10 0.43 -9.09
N GLY A 179 -15.30 -0.31 -9.86
CA GLY A 179 -13.99 0.15 -10.31
C GLY A 179 -12.91 0.25 -9.28
N GLY A 180 -13.03 -0.48 -8.18
CA GLY A 180 -12.14 -0.36 -7.03
C GLY A 180 -12.10 1.04 -6.40
N LEU A 181 -12.78 2.03 -6.99
CA LEU A 181 -12.82 3.41 -6.55
C LEU A 181 -14.12 3.62 -5.78
N PRO A 182 -14.05 4.15 -4.56
CA PRO A 182 -15.19 4.76 -3.91
C PRO A 182 -15.69 5.95 -4.75
N PRO A 183 -16.90 5.92 -5.34
CA PRO A 183 -17.57 7.15 -5.71
C PRO A 183 -17.83 7.94 -4.41
N SER A 184 -16.97 8.90 -4.11
CA SER A 184 -17.00 9.77 -2.91
C SER A 184 -16.55 9.12 -1.59
N LYS A 185 -16.39 9.96 -0.56
CA LYS A 185 -15.97 9.67 0.84
C LYS A 185 -16.89 8.68 1.60
N THR A 186 -17.73 7.93 0.90
CA THR A 186 -18.80 7.09 1.45
C THR A 186 -18.39 5.66 1.79
N PHE A 187 -17.26 5.16 1.28
CA PHE A 187 -16.74 3.87 1.74
C PHE A 187 -15.93 4.08 3.00
N LEU A 188 -16.54 3.74 4.14
CA LEU A 188 -15.94 3.93 5.46
C LEU A 188 -14.93 2.84 5.80
N TYR A 189 -15.10 1.65 5.22
CA TYR A 189 -14.35 0.47 5.62
C TYR A 189 -13.52 -0.10 4.48
N THR A 190 -12.20 -0.16 4.71
CA THR A 190 -11.23 -0.72 3.79
C THR A 190 -10.35 -1.69 4.55
N VAL A 191 -10.14 -2.87 3.99
CA VAL A 191 -9.18 -3.84 4.50
C VAL A 191 -8.08 -4.02 3.47
N LEU A 192 -6.85 -4.06 3.97
CA LEU A 192 -5.62 -4.15 3.22
C LEU A 192 -4.95 -5.49 3.55
N ILE A 193 -4.73 -6.30 2.52
CA ILE A 193 -3.99 -7.55 2.63
C ILE A 193 -2.67 -7.40 1.91
N TYR A 194 -1.59 -7.55 2.65
CA TYR A 194 -0.22 -7.48 2.17
C TYR A 194 0.30 -8.89 1.89
N LEU A 195 0.80 -9.10 0.68
CA LEU A 195 1.34 -10.36 0.19
C LEU A 195 2.84 -10.23 -0.05
N ASN A 196 3.62 -11.01 0.68
CA ASN A 196 5.05 -11.18 0.49
C ASN A 196 5.31 -12.52 -0.22
N PHE A 197 5.34 -12.45 -1.54
CA PHE A 197 5.45 -13.61 -2.41
C PHE A 197 6.44 -13.37 -3.56
N SER A 198 6.69 -14.39 -4.38
CA SER A 198 7.53 -14.28 -5.58
C SER A 198 6.72 -13.77 -6.80
N PRO A 199 7.40 -13.37 -7.90
CA PRO A 199 6.73 -12.96 -9.13
C PRO A 199 5.76 -14.03 -9.69
N GLU A 200 6.13 -15.32 -9.59
CA GLU A 200 5.32 -16.45 -10.08
C GLU A 200 4.00 -16.59 -9.30
N ALA A 201 4.06 -16.41 -7.98
CA ALA A 201 2.86 -16.39 -7.15
C ALA A 201 1.99 -15.16 -7.43
N ALA A 202 2.59 -14.04 -7.83
CA ALA A 202 1.86 -12.83 -8.19
C ALA A 202 1.01 -13.02 -9.44
N VAL A 203 1.57 -13.66 -10.47
CA VAL A 203 0.84 -14.01 -11.70
C VAL A 203 -0.32 -14.96 -11.39
N THR A 204 -0.07 -15.99 -10.58
CA THR A 204 -1.11 -16.95 -10.17
C THR A 204 -2.20 -16.28 -9.33
N ALA A 205 -1.82 -15.43 -8.37
CA ALA A 205 -2.74 -14.67 -7.56
C ALA A 205 -3.56 -13.68 -8.40
N MET A 206 -2.97 -13.02 -9.40
CA MET A 206 -3.66 -12.09 -10.30
C MET A 206 -4.84 -12.78 -10.97
N LYS A 207 -4.61 -13.96 -11.55
CA LYS A 207 -5.67 -14.78 -12.15
C LYS A 207 -6.73 -15.18 -11.15
N TYR A 208 -6.32 -15.72 -10.02
CA TYR A 208 -7.27 -16.29 -9.06
C TYR A 208 -8.13 -15.20 -8.39
N ILE A 209 -7.51 -14.10 -7.93
CA ILE A 209 -8.20 -12.98 -7.29
C ILE A 209 -9.19 -12.34 -8.26
N THR A 210 -8.74 -11.96 -9.45
CA THR A 210 -9.61 -11.27 -10.42
C THR A 210 -10.75 -12.17 -10.87
N THR A 211 -10.52 -13.46 -11.10
CA THR A 211 -11.60 -14.42 -11.41
C THR A 211 -12.63 -14.51 -10.28
N LYS A 212 -12.17 -14.78 -9.05
CA LYS A 212 -13.06 -15.10 -7.93
C LYS A 212 -13.83 -13.88 -7.45
N LEU A 213 -13.15 -12.76 -7.25
CA LEU A 213 -13.78 -11.55 -6.72
C LEU A 213 -14.69 -10.85 -7.74
N ASN A 214 -14.37 -10.90 -9.04
CA ASN A 214 -15.29 -10.39 -10.06
C ASN A 214 -16.55 -11.24 -10.18
N ALA A 215 -16.45 -12.57 -10.08
CA ALA A 215 -17.61 -13.47 -10.15
C ALA A 215 -18.67 -13.17 -9.07
N ILE A 216 -18.24 -12.70 -7.90
CA ILE A 216 -19.11 -12.31 -6.77
C ILE A 216 -19.32 -10.80 -6.67
N LYS A 217 -18.77 -10.01 -7.61
CA LYS A 217 -18.91 -8.55 -7.70
C LYS A 217 -18.43 -7.78 -6.46
N VAL A 218 -17.41 -8.28 -5.76
CA VAL A 218 -16.77 -7.52 -4.67
C VAL A 218 -15.92 -6.40 -5.28
N PRO A 219 -16.07 -5.14 -4.87
CA PRO A 219 -15.16 -4.07 -5.27
C PRO A 219 -13.78 -4.28 -4.66
N PHE A 220 -12.75 -4.37 -5.50
CA PHE A 220 -11.37 -4.51 -5.05
C PHE A 220 -10.39 -3.75 -5.94
N ILE A 221 -9.22 -3.48 -5.36
CA ILE A 221 -8.00 -3.09 -6.05
C ILE A 221 -6.95 -4.12 -5.70
N PHE A 222 -6.29 -4.72 -6.68
CA PHE A 222 -5.15 -5.60 -6.45
C PHE A 222 -3.92 -5.04 -7.13
N GLU A 223 -2.91 -4.69 -6.35
CA GLU A 223 -1.66 -4.12 -6.84
C GLU A 223 -0.50 -5.06 -6.59
N VAL A 224 0.32 -5.29 -7.60
CA VAL A 224 1.57 -6.03 -7.48
C VAL A 224 2.69 -5.24 -8.12
N LEU A 225 3.92 -5.44 -7.71
CA LEU A 225 5.08 -4.78 -8.32
C LEU A 225 5.16 -5.16 -9.81
N HIS A 226 5.41 -4.20 -10.70
CA HIS A 226 5.50 -4.44 -12.14
C HIS A 226 6.89 -4.94 -12.60
N ASN A 227 7.81 -5.14 -11.65
CA ASN A 227 9.18 -5.57 -11.96
C ASN A 227 9.57 -6.72 -11.02
N PRO A 228 9.96 -7.88 -11.56
CA PRO A 228 10.27 -9.08 -10.77
C PRO A 228 11.46 -8.87 -9.82
N LEU A 229 12.39 -7.95 -10.12
CA LEU A 229 13.55 -7.65 -9.27
C LEU A 229 13.18 -7.05 -7.90
N ASN A 230 11.95 -6.54 -7.77
CA ASN A 230 11.46 -5.87 -6.57
C ASN A 230 10.65 -6.76 -5.63
N TYR A 231 10.42 -8.04 -5.96
CA TYR A 231 9.66 -9.01 -5.13
C TYR A 231 10.42 -9.47 -3.87
N ARG A 232 11.06 -8.51 -3.19
CA ARG A 232 11.74 -8.63 -1.91
C ARG A 232 11.02 -7.88 -0.78
N PHE A 233 10.09 -7.01 -1.13
CA PHE A 233 9.34 -6.20 -0.16
C PHE A 233 8.25 -7.02 0.52
N TYR A 234 7.97 -6.70 1.78
CA TYR A 234 6.93 -7.31 2.57
C TYR A 234 5.52 -7.03 2.02
N ASN A 235 5.39 -5.98 1.20
CA ASN A 235 4.17 -5.54 0.52
C ASN A 235 4.27 -5.71 -1.01
N SER A 236 4.92 -6.77 -1.49
CA SER A 236 5.09 -7.06 -2.93
C SER A 236 3.75 -7.14 -3.67
N GLY A 237 2.69 -7.63 -3.02
CA GLY A 237 1.30 -7.48 -3.43
C GLY A 237 0.45 -6.80 -2.36
N VAL A 238 -0.57 -6.05 -2.77
CA VAL A 238 -1.56 -5.43 -1.89
C VAL A 238 -2.95 -5.63 -2.47
N LEU A 239 -3.79 -6.41 -1.80
CA LEU A 239 -5.21 -6.54 -2.12
C LEU A 239 -6.01 -5.64 -1.19
N LYS A 240 -6.79 -4.75 -1.78
CA LYS A 240 -7.68 -3.83 -1.08
C LYS A 240 -9.10 -4.21 -1.45
N PHE A 241 -9.95 -4.36 -0.45
CA PHE A 241 -11.38 -4.49 -0.66
C PHE A 241 -12.11 -3.49 0.23
N PHE A 242 -13.23 -3.01 -0.28
CA PHE A 242 -13.93 -1.85 0.26
C PHE A 242 -15.41 -2.16 0.39
N TYR A 243 -16.02 -1.66 1.47
CA TYR A 243 -17.46 -1.70 1.63
C TYR A 243 -17.98 -0.36 2.16
N TYR A 244 -19.23 -0.05 1.84
CA TYR A 244 -19.86 1.19 2.28
C TYR A 244 -19.95 1.25 3.81
N GLU A 245 -20.30 0.11 4.41
CA GLU A 245 -20.45 -0.07 5.86
C GLU A 245 -19.46 -1.13 6.38
N TYR A 246 -19.42 -1.35 7.68
CA TYR A 246 -18.69 -2.50 8.21
C TYR A 246 -19.46 -3.78 7.86
N ASN A 247 -18.84 -4.68 7.11
CA ASN A 247 -19.42 -5.99 6.81
C ASN A 247 -18.37 -7.10 6.99
N PRO A 248 -18.37 -7.80 8.13
CA PRO A 248 -17.38 -8.84 8.44
C PRO A 248 -17.52 -10.09 7.56
N ASP A 249 -18.72 -10.35 7.03
CA ASP A 249 -19.04 -11.56 6.26
C ASP A 249 -18.30 -11.61 4.93
N ILE A 250 -17.96 -10.46 4.36
CA ILE A 250 -17.18 -10.40 3.11
C ILE A 250 -15.81 -11.05 3.31
N TYR A 251 -15.17 -10.75 4.44
CA TYR A 251 -13.87 -11.31 4.75
C TYR A 251 -13.96 -12.83 4.93
N THR A 252 -14.86 -13.30 5.79
CA THR A 252 -14.96 -14.73 6.14
C THR A 252 -15.47 -15.58 4.98
N SER A 253 -16.44 -15.09 4.21
CA SER A 253 -17.10 -15.86 3.15
C SER A 253 -16.35 -15.86 1.82
N PHE A 254 -15.60 -14.80 1.51
CA PHE A 254 -15.02 -14.63 0.18
C PHE A 254 -13.51 -14.41 0.20
N ILE A 255 -13.03 -13.51 1.06
CA ILE A 255 -11.60 -13.15 1.06
C ILE A 255 -10.76 -14.26 1.68
N LEU A 256 -11.11 -14.74 2.87
CA LEU A 256 -10.36 -15.79 3.58
C LEU A 256 -10.23 -17.08 2.75
N PRO A 257 -11.31 -17.64 2.14
CA PRO A 257 -11.19 -18.80 1.24
C PRO A 257 -10.34 -18.51 0.00
N THR A 258 -10.42 -17.28 -0.54
CA THR A 258 -9.60 -16.87 -1.69
C THR A 258 -8.12 -16.88 -1.32
N LEU A 259 -7.75 -16.30 -0.18
CA LEU A 259 -6.39 -16.33 0.34
C LEU A 259 -5.92 -17.76 0.64
N GLN A 260 -6.80 -18.61 1.19
CA GLN A 260 -6.46 -20.00 1.51
C GLN A 260 -6.07 -20.79 0.27
N ALA A 261 -6.82 -20.64 -0.83
CA ALA A 261 -6.53 -21.31 -2.09
C ALA A 261 -5.19 -20.84 -2.67
N ILE A 262 -4.98 -19.52 -2.78
CA ILE A 262 -3.72 -18.94 -3.29
C ILE A 262 -2.54 -19.43 -2.46
N TYR A 263 -2.66 -19.38 -1.13
CA TYR A 263 -1.59 -19.78 -0.23
C TYR A 263 -1.29 -21.28 -0.32
N ARG A 264 -2.31 -22.13 -0.43
CA ARG A 264 -2.14 -23.59 -0.55
C ARG A 264 -1.42 -23.96 -1.84
N GLU A 265 -1.80 -23.35 -2.96
CA GLU A 265 -1.23 -23.63 -4.28
C GLU A 265 0.20 -23.07 -4.43
N ASN A 266 0.51 -21.96 -3.76
CA ASN A 266 1.77 -21.23 -3.96
C ASN A 266 2.64 -21.17 -2.70
N LYS A 267 2.45 -22.05 -1.72
CA LYS A 267 3.09 -21.96 -0.38
C LYS A 267 4.60 -21.77 -0.42
N SER A 268 5.30 -22.45 -1.34
CA SER A 268 6.75 -22.34 -1.52
C SER A 268 7.23 -20.99 -2.04
N HIS A 269 6.32 -20.21 -2.64
CA HIS A 269 6.59 -18.90 -3.20
C HIS A 269 6.30 -17.76 -2.22
N PHE A 270 5.77 -18.04 -1.03
CA PHE A 270 5.60 -17.05 0.03
C PHE A 270 6.83 -16.94 0.92
N ARG A 271 7.23 -15.71 1.26
CA ARG A 271 8.26 -15.41 2.26
C ARG A 271 7.57 -15.13 3.60
N LYS A 272 8.26 -15.29 4.72
CA LYS A 272 7.56 -15.37 6.03
C LYS A 272 7.18 -14.01 6.60
N GLU A 273 7.91 -12.98 6.21
CA GLU A 273 7.86 -11.62 6.73
C GLU A 273 6.62 -10.88 6.22
N ILE A 274 6.11 -9.96 7.05
CA ILE A 274 4.93 -9.13 6.76
C ILE A 274 5.21 -7.70 7.26
N PRO A 275 4.52 -6.67 6.73
CA PRO A 275 4.69 -5.31 7.21
C PRO A 275 4.35 -5.17 8.71
N ILE A 276 5.08 -4.30 9.41
CA ILE A 276 4.72 -3.88 10.78
C ILE A 276 3.28 -3.33 10.83
N PHE A 277 2.64 -3.41 12.00
CA PHE A 277 1.24 -3.03 12.25
C PHE A 277 0.19 -3.91 11.57
N THR A 278 0.59 -5.02 10.95
CA THR A 278 -0.36 -5.99 10.36
C THR A 278 -0.56 -7.21 11.25
N LYS A 279 -1.77 -7.78 11.24
CA LYS A 279 -2.03 -9.12 11.77
C LYS A 279 -1.48 -10.15 10.81
N LYS A 280 -0.73 -11.11 11.34
CA LYS A 280 -0.32 -12.28 10.55
C LYS A 280 -1.52 -13.20 10.32
N ILE A 281 -1.89 -13.36 9.06
CA ILE A 281 -2.88 -14.35 8.60
C ILE A 281 -2.18 -15.66 8.24
N ALA A 282 -1.04 -15.59 7.56
CA ALA A 282 -0.15 -16.70 7.26
C ALA A 282 1.29 -16.19 7.10
N PRO A 283 2.32 -17.06 7.06
CA PRO A 283 3.67 -16.62 6.66
C PRO A 283 3.61 -15.92 5.30
N GLY A 284 3.92 -14.62 5.26
CA GLY A 284 3.85 -13.80 4.05
C GLY A 284 2.50 -13.17 3.73
N ILE A 285 1.51 -13.32 4.61
CA ILE A 285 0.20 -12.67 4.48
C ILE A 285 -0.06 -11.87 5.75
N GLY A 286 0.03 -10.55 5.61
CA GLY A 286 -0.34 -9.57 6.64
C GLY A 286 -1.68 -8.93 6.31
N LEU A 287 -2.45 -8.56 7.32
CA LEU A 287 -3.72 -7.85 7.15
C LEU A 287 -3.79 -6.64 8.10
N ALA A 288 -4.32 -5.52 7.61
CA ALA A 288 -4.71 -4.39 8.44
C ALA A 288 -5.96 -3.72 7.87
N GLU A 289 -6.76 -3.12 8.74
CA GLU A 289 -7.74 -2.14 8.34
C GLU A 289 -7.04 -0.84 7.95
N ARG A 290 -7.56 -0.16 6.94
CA ARG A 290 -7.07 1.18 6.61
C ARG A 290 -7.34 2.10 7.81
N PRO A 291 -6.35 2.90 8.25
CA PRO A 291 -6.56 3.84 9.34
C PRO A 291 -7.76 4.76 9.08
N ASN A 292 -8.54 5.04 10.12
CA ASN A 292 -9.71 5.92 10.06
C ASN A 292 -9.35 7.26 9.36
N PRO A 293 -10.14 7.73 8.36
CA PRO A 293 -9.92 9.00 7.67
C PRO A 293 -9.82 10.25 8.57
N GLU A 294 -10.30 10.19 9.81
CA GLU A 294 -10.13 11.24 10.81
C GLU A 294 -8.68 11.43 11.24
N ILE A 295 -7.86 10.37 11.16
CA ILE A 295 -6.43 10.43 11.43
C ILE A 295 -5.75 11.17 10.28
N LYS A 296 -5.21 12.36 10.59
CA LYS A 296 -4.50 13.19 9.61
C LYS A 296 -3.00 12.92 9.69
N PHE A 297 -2.52 12.11 8.76
CA PHE A 297 -1.10 11.94 8.47
C PHE A 297 -0.58 13.20 7.75
N LYS A 298 0.56 13.71 8.21
CA LYS A 298 1.20 14.90 7.64
C LYS A 298 2.11 14.53 6.48
N ASN A 299 2.78 13.39 6.59
CA ASN A 299 3.78 12.91 5.65
C ASN A 299 3.29 11.57 5.07
N LEU A 300 2.49 11.62 4.01
CA LEU A 300 1.98 10.40 3.37
C LEU A 300 3.08 9.78 2.49
N LEU A 301 3.66 8.66 2.93
CA LEU A 301 4.54 7.82 2.10
C LEU A 301 3.76 6.82 1.23
N ASP A 302 2.57 6.42 1.67
CA ASP A 302 1.65 5.57 0.93
C ASP A 302 0.24 6.19 0.95
N SER A 303 -0.59 5.81 -0.02
CA SER A 303 -1.97 6.33 -0.16
C SER A 303 -2.93 5.79 0.89
N GLU A 304 -2.56 4.68 1.52
CA GLU A 304 -3.44 3.95 2.43
C GLU A 304 -3.29 4.40 3.87
N GLY A 305 -2.13 4.91 4.26
CA GLY A 305 -1.78 5.31 5.61
C GLY A 305 -1.31 4.11 6.44
N ASN A 306 -0.31 4.35 7.29
CA ASN A 306 0.18 3.40 8.29
C ASN A 306 0.73 4.17 9.50
N TYR A 307 0.97 3.47 10.61
CA TYR A 307 1.39 4.11 11.86
C TYR A 307 2.90 4.37 11.99
N CYS A 308 3.70 4.23 10.94
CA CYS A 308 5.13 4.61 10.98
C CYS A 308 5.30 6.10 11.28
N GLU A 309 4.37 6.96 10.82
CA GLU A 309 4.43 8.39 11.12
C GLU A 309 4.25 8.66 12.62
N PHE A 310 3.50 7.84 13.35
CA PHE A 310 3.35 8.00 14.79
C PHE A 310 4.69 7.79 15.48
N ILE A 311 5.47 6.80 15.03
CA ILE A 311 6.79 6.52 15.58
C ILE A 311 7.75 7.65 15.25
N ALA A 312 7.79 8.12 14.00
CA ALA A 312 8.64 9.23 13.60
C ALA A 312 8.31 10.52 14.37
N ASN A 313 7.02 10.83 14.54
CA ASN A 313 6.55 11.98 15.32
C ASN A 313 6.95 11.85 16.79
N ALA A 314 6.76 10.69 17.40
CA ALA A 314 7.09 10.47 18.81
C ALA A 314 8.58 10.59 19.11
N LEU A 315 9.45 10.01 18.27
CA LEU A 315 10.90 10.12 18.43
C LEU A 315 11.38 11.56 18.28
N LEU A 316 10.78 12.32 17.36
CA LEU A 316 11.11 13.72 17.19
C LEU A 316 10.58 14.60 18.31
N GLU A 317 9.39 14.31 18.85
CA GLU A 317 8.82 14.99 20.02
C GLU A 317 9.72 14.76 21.25
N ALA A 318 10.24 13.54 21.44
CA ALA A 318 11.21 13.24 22.50
C ALA A 318 12.49 14.10 22.37
N HIS A 319 13.03 14.18 21.15
CA HIS A 319 14.20 15.02 20.84
C HIS A 319 13.94 16.50 21.11
N GLN A 320 12.81 17.04 20.64
CA GLN A 320 12.43 18.44 20.84
C GLN A 320 12.27 18.83 22.32
N ASN A 321 11.84 17.88 23.16
CA ASN A 321 11.68 18.09 24.59
C ASN A 321 12.96 17.80 25.39
N GLY A 322 14.05 17.39 24.73
CA GLY A 322 15.37 17.18 25.36
C GLY A 322 15.50 15.89 26.18
N ASP A 323 14.54 14.97 26.10
CA ASP A 323 14.60 13.66 26.75
C ASP A 323 14.41 12.55 25.72
N GLU A 324 15.54 12.03 25.25
CA GLU A 324 15.63 10.96 24.27
C GLU A 324 15.92 9.60 24.91
N SER A 325 15.72 9.46 26.23
CA SER A 325 15.80 8.15 26.87
C SER A 325 14.82 7.17 26.21
N PRO A 326 15.16 5.87 26.13
CA PRO A 326 14.24 4.88 25.56
C PRO A 326 12.87 4.87 26.23
N GLU A 327 12.82 5.09 27.54
CA GLU A 327 11.58 5.18 28.31
C GLU A 327 10.74 6.39 27.89
N ALA A 328 11.36 7.57 27.73
CA ALA A 328 10.66 8.76 27.28
C ALA A 328 10.15 8.61 25.84
N ARG A 329 10.98 8.10 24.94
CA ARG A 329 10.60 7.80 23.55
C ARG A 329 9.42 6.84 23.48
N MET A 330 9.46 5.75 24.25
CA MET A 330 8.35 4.81 24.32
C MET A 330 7.07 5.48 24.84
N LYS A 331 7.17 6.33 25.87
CA LYS A 331 6.02 7.11 26.38
C LYS A 331 5.41 8.00 25.31
N TYR A 332 6.23 8.69 24.51
CA TYR A 332 5.73 9.49 23.38
C TYR A 332 5.08 8.62 22.30
N ILE A 333 5.63 7.44 22.01
CA ILE A 333 5.03 6.49 21.07
C ILE A 333 3.63 6.10 21.56
N LEU A 334 3.50 5.62 22.81
CA LEU A 334 2.22 5.24 23.41
C LEU A 334 1.21 6.39 23.35
N LYS A 335 1.63 7.62 23.69
CA LYS A 335 0.80 8.82 23.62
C LYS A 335 0.23 9.08 22.21
N GLN A 336 0.98 8.80 21.14
CA GLN A 336 0.48 8.97 19.76
C GLN A 336 -0.63 7.97 19.45
N PHE A 337 -0.52 6.72 19.88
CA PHE A 337 -1.56 5.70 19.70
C PHE A 337 -2.80 6.00 20.55
N GLU A 338 -2.59 6.33 21.83
CA GLU A 338 -3.67 6.69 22.78
C GLU A 338 -4.49 7.90 22.31
N LYS A 339 -3.84 8.90 21.71
CA LYS A 339 -4.50 10.10 21.17
C LYS A 339 -5.64 9.75 20.19
N TYR A 340 -5.50 8.66 19.44
CA TYR A 340 -6.51 8.21 18.47
C TYR A 340 -7.23 6.93 18.91
N GLY A 341 -7.04 6.50 20.17
CA GLY A 341 -7.70 5.32 20.74
C GLY A 341 -7.27 4.00 20.11
N ILE A 342 -6.09 3.94 19.48
CA ILE A 342 -5.60 2.71 18.82
C ILE A 342 -4.95 1.81 19.87
N ASP A 343 -5.41 0.55 19.92
CA ASP A 343 -4.79 -0.48 20.74
C ASP A 343 -3.45 -0.91 20.14
N ILE A 344 -2.36 -0.66 20.85
CA ILE A 344 -1.00 -1.00 20.40
C ILE A 344 -0.73 -2.50 20.32
N GLU A 345 -1.51 -3.33 21.03
CA GLU A 345 -1.45 -4.79 20.89
C GLU A 345 -2.18 -5.27 19.63
N ARG A 346 -3.08 -4.44 19.08
CA ARG A 346 -3.91 -4.75 17.92
C ARG A 346 -4.00 -3.57 16.94
N PRO A 347 -2.86 -3.03 16.48
CA PRO A 347 -2.83 -1.84 15.63
C PRO A 347 -3.40 -2.11 14.23
N TYR A 348 -3.65 -3.36 13.85
CA TYR A 348 -4.24 -3.72 12.59
C TYR A 348 -5.76 -3.48 12.57
N LEU A 349 -6.36 -3.13 13.70
CA LEU A 349 -7.77 -2.79 13.86
C LEU A 349 -7.93 -1.30 14.07
N ASN A 350 -8.99 -0.72 13.51
CA ASN A 350 -9.45 0.58 13.95
C ASN A 350 -10.10 0.49 15.35
N PRO A 351 -10.14 1.61 16.10
CA PRO A 351 -10.84 1.65 17.38
C PRO A 351 -12.30 1.19 17.25
N GLY A 352 -12.69 0.20 18.06
CA GLY A 352 -14.04 -0.36 18.06
C GLY A 352 -14.32 -1.45 17.03
N SER A 353 -13.38 -1.77 16.13
CA SER A 353 -13.52 -2.90 15.20
C SER A 353 -13.43 -4.25 15.93
N GLU A 354 -14.24 -5.22 15.49
CA GLU A 354 -14.16 -6.60 15.96
C GLU A 354 -13.01 -7.36 15.25
N ASP A 355 -12.26 -8.15 16.02
CA ASP A 355 -11.19 -8.98 15.49
C ASP A 355 -11.71 -10.30 14.89
N ILE A 356 -12.25 -10.20 13.67
CA ILE A 356 -12.76 -11.35 12.89
C ILE A 356 -11.68 -12.08 12.09
N TYR A 357 -10.43 -11.62 12.14
CA TYR A 357 -9.38 -12.03 11.22
C TYR A 357 -8.65 -13.27 11.70
N THR A 358 -9.09 -14.46 11.28
CA THR A 358 -8.48 -15.71 11.71
C THR A 358 -7.27 -16.09 10.85
N PRO A 359 -6.19 -16.67 11.45
CA PRO A 359 -5.11 -17.26 10.67
C PRO A 359 -5.58 -18.35 9.71
N LEU A 360 -4.89 -18.52 8.57
CA LEU A 360 -5.18 -19.60 7.63
C LEU A 360 -4.86 -20.96 8.25
N ASP A 361 -5.72 -21.94 7.99
CA ASP A 361 -5.39 -23.35 8.21
C ASP A 361 -4.34 -23.79 7.18
N VAL A 362 -3.09 -23.79 7.63
CA VAL A 362 -1.91 -24.19 6.83
C VAL A 362 -1.62 -25.69 6.94
N THR A 363 -2.47 -26.43 7.65
CA THR A 363 -2.33 -27.86 7.97
C THR A 363 -3.38 -28.68 7.25
N ASN A 364 -3.37 -28.76 5.91
CA ASN A 364 -4.01 -29.88 5.19
C ASN A 364 -3.52 -30.00 3.74
N GLY A 365 -2.46 -30.79 3.57
CA GLY A 365 -2.27 -31.59 2.37
C GLY A 365 -3.11 -32.86 2.49
N VAL A 366 -4.43 -32.75 2.35
CA VAL A 366 -5.24 -33.95 2.08
C VAL A 366 -5.23 -34.13 0.57
N THR A 367 -4.47 -35.13 0.13
CA THR A 367 -4.64 -35.78 -1.16
C THR A 367 -6.09 -36.21 -1.27
N VAL A 368 -6.83 -35.61 -2.19
CA VAL A 368 -8.06 -36.22 -2.69
C VAL A 368 -7.59 -37.38 -3.57
N SER A 369 -7.67 -38.58 -2.99
CA SER A 369 -7.56 -39.86 -3.69
C SER A 369 -8.73 -40.07 -4.64
#